data_AF-A0A3C1STF6-F1
#
_entry.id   AF-A0A3C1STF6-F1
#
_cell.length_a   1.000
_cell.length_b   1.000
_cell.length_c   1.000
_cell.angle_alpha   90.00
_cell.angle_beta   90.00
_cell.angle_gamma   90.00
#
_symmetry.space_group_name_H-M   'P 1'
#
loop_
_entity.id
_entity.type
_entity.pdbx_description
1 polymer ?
#
loop_
_entity_poly.entity_id
_entity_poly.type
_entity_poly.pdbx_seq_one_letter_code
_entity_poly.pdbx_strand_id
1 'polypeptide(L)' 'MMRFEQLALEARRAVERAACRFLIENRYVSLDEACQSLDLTLPDLWSRILQEAGLPDSEPPAFSPFC' A
#
# COMPACT_ATOMS: atom_id res chain seq x y z
N MET A 1 -12.26 -2.35 -7.41
CA MET A 1 -11.38 -1.72 -6.42
C MET A 1 -12.00 -0.39 -6.00
N MET A 2 -12.10 -0.10 -4.70
CA MET A 2 -12.52 1.24 -4.26
C MET A 2 -11.37 2.24 -4.44
N ARG A 3 -11.65 3.50 -4.76
CA ARG A 3 -10.59 4.53 -4.75
C ARG A 3 -10.15 4.78 -3.32
N PHE A 4 -8.86 5.05 -3.13
CA PHE A 4 -8.32 5.36 -1.80
C PHE A 4 -9.07 6.53 -1.12
N GLU A 5 -9.44 7.56 -1.88
CA GLU A 5 -10.15 8.74 -1.38
C GLU A 5 -11.59 8.45 -0.94
N GLN A 6 -12.18 7.36 -1.42
CA GLN A 6 -13.53 6.92 -1.05
C GLN A 6 -13.54 6.15 0.27
N LEU A 7 -12.37 5.71 0.75
CA LEU A 7 -12.27 5.06 2.05
C LEU A 7 -12.57 6.05 3.19
N ALA A 8 -13.27 5.56 4.21
CA ALA A 8 -13.40 6.27 5.49
C ALA A 8 -12.02 6.66 6.02
N LEU A 9 -11.94 7.78 6.75
CA LEU A 9 -10.66 8.31 7.24
C LEU A 9 -9.88 7.27 8.06
N GLU A 10 -10.58 6.45 8.86
CA GLU A 10 -9.97 5.37 9.64
C GLU A 10 -9.39 4.28 8.76
N ALA A 11 -10.10 3.89 7.69
CA ALA A 11 -9.63 2.91 6.73
C ALA A 11 -8.40 3.43 5.96
N ARG A 12 -8.38 4.70 5.54
CA ARG A 12 -7.20 5.33 4.92
C ARG A 12 -5.97 5.26 5.82
N ARG A 13 -6.12 5.61 7.09
CA ARG A 13 -5.02 5.52 8.08
C ARG A 13 -4.57 4.09 8.31
N ALA A 14 -5.49 3.13 8.34
CA ALA A 14 -5.15 1.72 8.49
C ALA A 14 -4.33 1.21 7.29
N VAL A 15 -4.75 1.59 6.09
CA VAL A 15 -4.06 1.29 4.83
C VAL A 15 -2.66 1.90 4.78
N GLU A 16 -2.51 3.18 5.12
CA GLU A 16 -1.19 3.83 5.22
C GLU A 16 -0.27 3.14 6.23
N ARG A 17 -0.81 2.78 7.40
CA ARG A 17 -0.05 2.04 8.42
C ARG A 17 0.35 0.65 7.94
N ALA A 18 -0.51 -0.06 7.23
CA ALA A 18 -0.20 -1.38 6.67
C ALA A 18 0.96 -1.28 5.66
N ALA A 19 0.91 -0.30 4.75
CA ALA A 19 1.99 -0.05 3.80
C ALA A 19 3.31 0.32 4.50
N CYS A 20 3.29 1.26 5.46
CA CYS A 20 4.49 1.62 6.22
C CYS A 20 5.07 0.42 6.99
N ARG A 21 4.21 -0.37 7.62
CA ARG A 21 4.61 -1.57 8.37
C ARG A 21 5.26 -2.60 7.45
N PHE A 22 4.66 -2.87 6.29
CA PHE A 22 5.21 -3.77 5.28
C PHE A 22 6.61 -3.35 4.86
N LEU A 23 6.82 -2.05 4.58
CA LEU A 23 8.13 -1.52 4.19
C LEU A 23 9.16 -1.71 5.31
N ILE A 24 8.81 -1.41 6.56
CA ILE A 24 9.72 -1.55 7.70
C ILE A 24 10.10 -3.02 7.95
N GLU A 25 9.10 -3.92 7.96
CA GLU A 25 9.32 -5.35 8.24
C GLU A 25 10.18 -6.02 7.17
N ASN A 26 10.06 -5.60 5.91
CA ASN A 26 10.83 -6.14 4.79
C ASN A 26 12.07 -5.30 4.43
N ARG A 27 12.33 -4.22 5.18
CA ARG A 27 13.48 -3.31 5.02
C ARG A 27 13.54 -2.61 3.65
N TYR A 28 12.37 -2.32 3.08
CA TYR A 28 12.25 -1.51 1.87
C TYR A 28 12.14 -0.02 2.23
N VAL A 29 12.76 0.84 1.43
CA VAL A 29 12.72 2.30 1.53
C VAL A 29 11.48 2.88 0.86
N SER A 30 10.99 2.24 -0.21
CA SER A 30 9.79 2.68 -0.94
C SER A 30 8.98 1.50 -1.51
N LEU A 31 7.74 1.79 -1.90
CA LEU A 31 6.91 0.82 -2.63
C LEU A 31 7.52 0.48 -4.00
N ASP A 32 8.18 1.43 -4.66
CA ASP A 32 8.88 1.18 -5.94
C ASP A 32 10.03 0.18 -5.76
N GLU A 33 10.82 0.33 -4.68
CA GLU A 33 11.88 -0.64 -4.35
C GLU A 33 11.30 -2.02 -4.04
N ALA A 34 10.19 -2.08 -3.29
CA ALA A 34 9.50 -3.33 -3.01
C ALA A 34 8.97 -4.00 -4.29
N CYS A 35 8.37 -3.23 -5.21
CA CYS A 35 7.91 -3.70 -6.51
C CYS A 35 9.06 -4.31 -7.31
N GLN A 36 10.20 -3.60 -7.41
CA GLN A 36 11.39 -4.10 -8.12
C GLN A 36 11.97 -5.35 -7.47
N SER A 37 12.09 -5.36 -6.15
CA SER A 37 12.69 -6.48 -5.39
C SER A 37 11.84 -7.75 -5.44
N LEU A 38 10.51 -7.60 -5.54
CA LEU A 38 9.56 -8.71 -5.56
C LEU A 38 9.09 -9.07 -6.98
N ASP A 39 9.54 -8.36 -8.00
CA ASP A 39 9.07 -8.48 -9.39
C ASP A 39 7.54 -8.39 -9.50
N LEU A 40 6.97 -7.40 -8.79
CA LEU A 40 5.52 -7.16 -8.73
C LEU A 40 5.19 -5.78 -9.30
N THR A 41 4.00 -5.67 -9.88
CA THR A 41 3.42 -4.36 -10.21
C THR A 41 2.91 -3.69 -8.94
N LEU A 42 2.83 -2.35 -8.93
CA LEU A 42 2.30 -1.61 -7.79
C LEU A 42 0.88 -2.07 -7.38
N PRO A 43 -0.08 -2.29 -8.30
CA PRO A 43 -1.38 -2.85 -7.95
C PRO A 43 -1.30 -4.23 -7.27
N ASP A 44 -0.42 -5.12 -7.74
CA ASP A 44 -0.28 -6.47 -7.18
C ASP A 44 0.34 -6.43 -5.78
N LEU A 45 1.41 -5.65 -5.62
CA LEU A 45 2.04 -5.43 -4.31
C LEU A 45 1.03 -4.83 -3.34
N TRP A 46 0.26 -3.85 -3.79
CA TRP A 46 -0.70 -3.16 -2.95
C TRP A 46 -1.84 -4.07 -2.50
N SER A 47 -2.44 -4.83 -3.43
CA SER A 47 -3.49 -5.79 -3.06
C SER A 47 -2.96 -6.82 -2.08
N ARG A 48 -1.71 -7.27 -2.24
CA ARG A 48 -1.05 -8.18 -1.29
C ARG A 48 -0.92 -7.57 0.11
N ILE A 49 -0.44 -6.32 0.22
CA ILE A 49 -0.31 -5.62 1.51
C ILE A 49 -1.69 -5.52 2.20
N LEU A 50 -2.73 -5.17 1.45
CA LEU A 50 -4.09 -5.05 1.99
C LEU A 50 -4.65 -6.39 2.44
N GLN A 51 -4.47 -7.45 1.64
CA GLN A 51 -4.91 -8.80 1.98
C GLN A 51 -4.20 -9.32 3.23
N GLU A 52 -2.88 -9.16 3.33
CA GLU A 52 -2.09 -9.55 4.51
C GLU A 52 -2.52 -8.78 5.77
N ALA A 53 -2.97 -7.53 5.61
CA ALA A 53 -3.48 -6.70 6.70
C ALA A 53 -4.98 -6.90 7.02
N GLY A 54 -5.70 -7.73 6.25
CA GLY A 54 -7.15 -7.91 6.39
C GLY A 54 -7.98 -6.65 6.08
N LEU A 55 -7.45 -5.77 5.23
CA LEU A 55 -8.06 -4.49 4.86
C LEU A 55 -8.87 -4.62 3.56
N PRO A 56 -9.89 -3.76 3.37
CA PRO A 56 -10.66 -3.75 2.13
C PRO A 56 -9.77 -3.36 0.95
N ASP A 57 -9.97 -4.06 -0.17
CA ASP A 57 -9.22 -3.82 -1.40
C ASP A 57 -9.50 -2.41 -1.94
N SER A 58 -8.44 -1.60 -2.04
CA SER A 58 -8.50 -0.23 -2.50
C SER A 58 -7.37 0.03 -3.47
N GLU A 59 -7.55 0.97 -4.40
CA GLU A 59 -6.43 1.50 -5.17
C GLU A 59 -5.38 2.05 -4.18
N PRO A 60 -4.08 1.97 -4.51
CA PRO A 60 -3.08 2.74 -3.78
C PRO A 60 -3.50 4.21 -3.79
N PRO A 61 -3.14 5.00 -2.76
CA PRO A 61 -3.25 6.44 -2.87
C PRO A 61 -2.60 6.85 -4.19
N ALA A 62 -3.14 7.86 -4.85
CA ALA A 62 -2.38 8.55 -5.88
C ALA A 62 -1.16 9.20 -5.19
N PHE A 63 -0.14 8.39 -4.90
CA PHE A 63 1.12 8.83 -4.36
C PHE A 63 1.81 9.58 -5.49
N SER A 64 1.56 10.90 -5.54
CA SER A 64 2.61 11.81 -5.93
C SER A 64 3.80 11.51 -5.01
N PRO A 65 5.02 11.31 -5.54
CA PRO A 65 6.18 11.17 -4.69
C PRO A 65 6.21 12.40 -3.78
N PHE A 66 6.34 12.17 -2.48
CA PHE A 66 6.37 13.17 -1.42
C PHE A 66 6.71 14.59 -1.92
N CYS A 67 5.72 15.48 -1.91
CA CYS A 67 5.90 16.93 -1.90
C CYS A 67 5.32 17.46 -0.59
#